data_AF-A0A265Q4L0-F1
#
_entry.id   AF-A0A265Q4L0-F1
#
_cell.length_a   1.000
_cell.length_b   1.000
_cell.length_c   1.000
_cell.angle_alpha   90.00
_cell.angle_beta   90.00
_cell.angle_gamma   90.00
#
_symmetry.space_group_name_H-M   'P 1'
#
loop_
_entity.id
_entity.type
_entity.pdbx_description
1 polymer ?
#
loop_
_entity_poly.entity_id
_entity_poly.type
_entity_poly.pdbx_seq_one_letter_code
_entity_poly.pdbx_strand_id
1 'polypeptide(L)' 'MTNEQIESAIEYALQIATTGNEEEIETIIEALEKQIPKKGMPYNSGKNHNFIECSTCSAHLDLYYKHCTKCGQKLDWS' A
#
# COMPACT_ATOMS: atom_id res chain seq x y z
N MET A 1 6.37 -6.44 -15.79
CA MET A 1 6.52 -7.73 -15.09
C MET A 1 6.34 -8.83 -16.12
N THR A 2 7.26 -9.79 -16.20
CA THR A 2 7.17 -10.91 -17.16
C THR A 2 6.29 -12.03 -16.60
N ASN A 3 5.83 -12.95 -17.46
CA ASN A 3 5.05 -14.12 -17.02
C ASN A 3 5.84 -14.99 -16.03
N GLU A 4 7.15 -15.17 -16.23
CA GLU A 4 8.01 -15.90 -15.27
C GLU A 4 8.05 -15.25 -13.89
N GLN A 5 8.06 -13.91 -13.83
CA GLN A 5 8.03 -13.19 -12.55
C GLN A 5 6.70 -13.36 -11.83
N ILE A 6 5.59 -13.46 -12.56
CA ILE A 6 4.26 -13.74 -11.99
C ILE A 6 4.21 -15.16 -11.44
N GLU A 7 4.67 -16.14 -12.21
CA GLU A 7 4.65 -17.56 -11.82
C GLU A 7 5.51 -17.80 -10.56
N SER A 8 6.72 -17.23 -10.53
CA SER A 8 7.60 -17.33 -9.36
C SER A 8 7.00 -16.69 -8.10
N ALA A 9 6.31 -15.55 -8.24
CA ALA A 9 5.66 -14.90 -7.10
C ALA A 9 4.48 -15.72 -6.55
N ILE A 10 3.70 -16.37 -7.44
CA ILE A 10 2.59 -17.25 -7.04
C ILE A 10 3.13 -18.48 -6.29
N GLU A 11 4.19 -19.09 -6.80
CA GLU A 11 4.78 -20.28 -6.18
C GLU A 11 5.33 -19.98 -4.78
N TYR A 12 6.02 -18.85 -4.62
CA TYR A 12 6.49 -18.37 -3.32
C TYR A 12 5.36 -18.12 -2.33
N ALA A 13 4.26 -17.48 -2.77
CA ALA A 13 3.11 -17.22 -1.91
C ALA A 13 2.42 -18.51 -1.43
N LEU A 14 2.32 -19.53 -2.29
CA LEU A 14 1.79 -20.85 -1.93
C LEU A 14 2.68 -21.58 -0.90
N GLN A 15 4.00 -21.44 -1.02
CA GLN A 15 4.94 -22.02 -0.08
C GLN A 15 4.80 -21.38 1.31
N ILE A 16 4.64 -20.06 1.40
CA ILE A 16 4.45 -19.39 2.69
C ILE A 16 3.08 -19.69 3.30
N ALA A 17 2.03 -19.81 2.49
CA ALA A 17 0.71 -20.21 3.00
C ALA A 17 0.70 -21.62 3.64
N THR A 18 1.67 -22.48 3.31
CA THR A 18 1.74 -23.86 3.79
C THR A 18 2.82 -24.10 4.84
N THR A 19 3.89 -23.31 4.83
CA THR A 19 5.08 -23.54 5.67
C THR A 19 5.55 -22.31 6.44
N GLY A 20 4.96 -21.15 6.17
CA GLY A 20 5.32 -19.89 6.80
C GLY A 20 4.99 -19.88 8.28
N ASN A 21 5.87 -19.25 9.05
CA ASN A 21 5.58 -18.92 10.44
C ASN A 21 4.71 -17.65 10.54
N GLU A 22 4.19 -17.37 11.73
CA GLU A 22 3.27 -16.25 11.98
C GLU A 22 3.88 -14.89 11.58
N GLU A 23 5.17 -14.65 11.87
CA GLU A 23 5.87 -13.41 11.55
C GLU A 23 6.04 -13.21 10.02
N GLU A 24 6.31 -14.28 9.29
CA GLU A 24 6.40 -14.25 7.82
C GLU A 24 5.03 -13.94 7.19
N ILE A 25 3.96 -14.51 7.72
CA ILE A 25 2.59 -14.26 7.26
C ILE A 25 2.18 -12.81 7.53
N GLU A 26 2.44 -12.29 8.74
CA GLU A 26 2.16 -10.90 9.10
C GLU A 26 2.92 -9.92 8.18
N THR A 27 4.19 -10.18 7.91
CA THR A 27 5.03 -9.35 7.04
C THR A 27 4.47 -9.28 5.62
N ILE A 28 3.97 -10.40 5.09
CA ILE A 28 3.38 -10.45 3.75
C ILE A 28 2.06 -9.72 3.70
N ILE A 29 1.20 -9.90 4.72
CA ILE A 29 -0.05 -9.16 4.82
C ILE A 29 0.23 -7.65 4.85
N GLU A 30 1.18 -7.20 5.67
CA GLU A 30 1.56 -5.79 5.75
C GLU A 30 2.09 -5.27 4.40
N ALA A 31 2.92 -6.06 3.71
CA ALA A 31 3.42 -5.71 2.39
C ALA A 31 2.29 -5.60 1.35
N LEU A 32 1.34 -6.53 1.34
CA LEU A 32 0.19 -6.54 0.42
C LEU A 32 -0.76 -5.36 0.71
N GLU A 33 -1.04 -5.06 1.96
CA GLU A 33 -1.86 -3.91 2.34
C GLU A 33 -1.24 -2.58 1.90
N LYS A 34 0.09 -2.48 1.94
CA LYS A 34 0.87 -1.34 1.43
C LYS A 34 0.81 -1.20 -0.09
N GLN A 35 0.43 -2.23 -0.84
CA GLN A 35 0.25 -2.16 -2.31
C GLN A 35 -1.14 -1.66 -2.72
N ILE A 36 -2.12 -1.59 -1.80
CA ILE A 36 -3.47 -1.10 -2.11
C ILE A 36 -3.43 0.44 -2.09
N PRO A 37 -3.70 1.13 -3.22
CA PRO A 37 -3.67 2.59 -3.26
C PRO A 37 -4.64 3.21 -2.24
N LYS A 38 -4.13 3.98 -1.29
CA LYS A 38 -4.96 4.66 -0.28
C LYS A 38 -5.19 6.12 -0.68
N LYS A 39 -6.45 6.52 -0.83
CA LYS A 39 -6.84 7.91 -1.10
C LYS A 39 -6.87 8.69 0.21
N GLY A 40 -6.27 9.89 0.23
CA GLY A 40 -6.37 10.78 1.38
C GLY A 40 -7.78 11.33 1.56
N MET A 41 -8.18 11.59 2.79
CA MET A 41 -9.42 12.27 3.13
C MET A 41 -9.17 13.78 3.28
N PRO A 42 -10.12 14.65 2.88
CA PRO A 42 -9.96 16.10 3.05
C PRO A 42 -9.73 16.46 4.52
N TYR A 43 -8.62 17.14 4.82
CA TYR A 43 -8.34 17.60 6.17
C TYR A 43 -9.08 18.91 6.42
N ASN A 44 -10.23 18.84 7.10
CA ASN A 44 -11.09 20.00 7.32
C ASN A 44 -10.67 20.74 8.60
N SER A 45 -9.43 21.24 8.66
CA SER A 45 -9.08 22.28 9.63
C SER A 45 -9.34 23.63 8.99
N GLY A 46 -10.18 24.46 9.61
CA GLY A 46 -10.72 25.71 9.06
C GLY A 46 -9.72 26.81 8.72
N LYS A 47 -8.46 26.49 8.44
CA LYS A 47 -7.39 27.43 8.05
C LYS A 47 -6.53 26.98 6.88
N ASN A 48 -6.60 25.72 6.40
CA ASN A 48 -5.77 25.24 5.29
C ASN A 48 -6.45 24.15 4.46
N HIS A 49 -7.08 24.54 3.34
CA HIS A 49 -7.79 23.64 2.42
C HIS A 49 -6.88 22.84 1.47
N ASN A 50 -5.56 23.03 1.55
CA ASN A 50 -4.61 22.48 0.57
C ASN A 50 -4.01 21.14 0.98
N PHE A 51 -4.45 20.56 2.11
CA PHE A 51 -3.91 19.29 2.60
C PHE A 51 -5.00 18.23 2.77
N ILE A 52 -4.62 17.00 2.47
CA ILE A 52 -5.39 15.79 2.78
C ILE A 52 -4.61 14.96 3.79
N GLU A 53 -5.31 14.26 4.64
CA GLU A 53 -4.72 13.31 5.58
C GLU A 53 -4.93 11.89 5.06
N CYS A 54 -3.86 11.10 5.03
CA CYS A 54 -3.99 9.68 4.77
C CYS A 54 -4.63 8.99 5.98
N SER A 55 -5.79 8.35 5.78
CA SER A 55 -6.50 7.63 6.85
C SER A 55 -5.79 6.38 7.38
N THR A 56 -4.70 5.95 6.73
CA THR A 56 -3.95 4.74 7.10
C THR A 56 -2.70 5.04 7.91
N CYS A 57 -1.95 6.11 7.58
CA CYS A 57 -0.69 6.44 8.26
C CYS A 57 -0.67 7.86 8.84
N SER A 58 -1.78 8.59 8.78
CA SER A 58 -1.90 10.00 9.20
C SER A 58 -0.88 10.96 8.57
N ALA A 59 -0.29 10.56 7.45
CA ALA A 59 0.57 11.44 6.67
C ALA A 59 -0.25 12.59 6.09
N HIS A 60 0.25 13.82 6.26
CA HIS A 60 -0.29 15.00 5.62
C HIS A 60 0.29 15.11 4.21
N LEU A 61 -0.58 15.23 3.22
CA LEU A 61 -0.24 15.28 1.80
C LEU A 61 -0.86 16.53 1.21
N ASP A 62 -0.24 17.07 0.17
CA ASP A 62 -0.88 18.11 -0.64
C ASP A 62 -2.14 17.54 -1.33
N LEU A 63 -3.20 18.33 -1.43
CA LEU A 63 -4.46 18.00 -2.12
C LEU A 63 -4.24 17.55 -3.57
N TYR A 64 -3.14 17.96 -4.22
CA TYR A 64 -2.79 17.50 -5.57
C TYR A 64 -2.36 16.02 -5.63
N TYR A 65 -1.99 15.39 -4.50
CA TYR A 65 -1.66 13.97 -4.47
C TYR A 65 -2.92 13.12 -4.46
N LYS A 66 -3.10 12.31 -5.51
CA LYS A 66 -4.23 11.37 -5.62
C LYS A 66 -4.14 10.20 -4.64
N HIS A 67 -2.92 9.86 -4.20
CA HIS A 67 -2.61 8.74 -3.33
C HIS A 67 -1.56 9.13 -2.29
N CYS A 68 -1.53 8.41 -1.17
CA CYS A 68 -0.50 8.61 -0.17
C CYS A 68 0.88 8.20 -0.70
N THR A 69 1.89 9.05 -0.45
CA THR A 69 3.28 8.79 -0.83
C THR A 69 4.05 8.00 0.22
N LYS A 70 3.48 7.83 1.42
CA LYS A 70 4.11 7.13 2.56
C LYS A 70 3.56 5.73 2.84
N CYS A 71 2.36 5.41 2.35
CA CYS A 71 1.75 4.09 2.47
C CYS A 71 0.74 3.88 1.32
N GLY A 72 0.36 2.64 1.02
CA GLY A 72 -0.56 2.40 -0.09
C GLY A 72 0.05 2.82 -1.43
N GLN A 73 1.31 2.42 -1.66
CA GLN A 73 2.00 2.66 -2.92
C GLN A 73 1.20 2.04 -4.06
N LYS A 74 0.98 2.83 -5.12
CA LYS A 74 0.59 2.28 -6.43
C LYS A 74 1.89 1.92 -7.14
N LEU A 75 2.18 0.63 -7.29
CA LEU A 75 3.09 0.20 -8.36
C LEU A 75 2.42 0.56 -9.69
N ASP A 76 3.06 1.41 -10.47
CA ASP A 76 2.61 1.70 -11.83
C ASP A 76 3.03 0.51 -12.71
N TRP A 77 2.06 -0.31 -13.09
CA TRP A 77 2.25 -1.51 -13.89
C TRP A 77 2.07 -1.24 -15.39
N SER A 78 1.99 0.04 -15.80
CA SER A 78 1.89 0.42 -17.21
C SER A 78 3.17 0.14 -18.01
#